data_AF-A0AAF0DE14-F1
#
_entry.id   AF-A0AAF0DE14-F1
#
_cell.length_a   1.000
_cell.length_b   1.000
_cell.length_c   1.000
_cell.angle_alpha   90.00
_cell.angle_beta   90.00
_cell.angle_gamma   90.00
#
_symmetry.space_group_name_H-M   'P 1'
#
loop_
_entity.id
_entity.type
_entity.pdbx_description
1 polymer ?
#
loop_
_entity_poly.entity_id
_entity_poly.type
_entity_poly.pdbx_seq_one_letter_code
_entity_poly.pdbx_strand_id
1 'polypeptide(L)'
;MSDKILPPLKQATGPAFAHPQDRPGMAGWRDRSNRKRRLQATLQLNDTELVEVLHKMWEDPDAQGKLSNHPEFVHRFVPTTFENTNVHLEEAARVLHDCVKKEIIQCLRRFGAPGLTGILSHRYSTRYPKRFQFCFMWYGNKPTLPPLLAELPNIVLCEDKVDPASKKPEI
;
A
#
# COMPACT_ATOMS: atom_id res chain seq x y z
N MET A 1 30.96 32.78 -4.80
CA MET A 1 29.55 32.39 -4.59
C MET A 1 29.59 30.97 -4.06
N SER A 2 29.34 30.78 -2.77
CA SER A 2 29.47 29.46 -2.12
C SER A 2 28.18 28.68 -2.32
N ASP A 3 28.27 27.57 -3.04
CA ASP A 3 27.20 26.59 -3.15
C ASP A 3 26.84 26.07 -1.76
N LYS A 4 25.64 26.42 -1.30
CA LYS A 4 25.05 25.82 -0.10
C LYS A 4 24.61 24.41 -0.48
N ILE A 5 25.51 23.44 -0.28
CA ILE A 5 25.16 22.03 -0.24
C ILE A 5 24.12 21.88 0.88
N LEU A 6 22.87 21.62 0.52
CA LEU A 6 21.81 21.30 1.48
C LEU A 6 22.27 20.05 2.26
N PRO A 7 22.22 20.04 3.60
CA PRO A 7 22.54 18.83 4.34
C PRO A 7 21.55 17.73 3.96
N PRO A 8 21.99 16.45 3.90
CA PRO A 8 21.06 15.35 3.73
C PRO A 8 20.04 15.40 4.87
N LEU A 9 18.76 15.27 4.53
CA LEU A 9 17.64 15.21 5.47
C LEU A 9 18.02 14.24 6.60
N LYS A 10 18.32 14.76 7.80
CA LYS A 10 18.61 13.95 8.98
C LYS A 10 17.42 13.03 9.20
N GLN A 11 17.60 11.73 8.95
CA GLN A 11 16.66 10.72 9.40
C GLN A 11 16.54 10.88 10.91
N ALA A 12 15.34 11.18 11.41
CA ALA A 12 15.10 11.31 12.83
C ALA A 12 15.46 9.98 13.51
N THR A 13 16.25 10.05 14.58
CA THR A 13 16.82 8.87 15.27
C THR A 13 15.81 8.12 16.15
N GLY A 14 14.52 8.48 16.09
CA GLY A 14 13.43 7.87 16.86
C GLY A 14 12.59 6.89 16.04
N PRO A 15 11.65 6.16 16.66
CA PRO A 15 10.70 5.36 15.90
C PRO A 15 9.82 6.26 15.03
N ALA A 16 9.44 5.78 13.84
CA ALA A 16 8.50 6.50 12.98
C ALA A 16 7.21 6.82 13.75
N PHE A 17 6.61 7.98 13.47
CA PHE A 17 5.51 8.50 14.26
C PHE A 17 5.84 8.67 15.75
N ALA A 18 7.08 8.85 16.19
CA ALA A 18 7.30 9.24 17.60
C ALA A 18 6.82 10.68 17.84
N HIS A 19 5.94 10.89 18.82
CA HIS A 19 5.62 12.23 19.31
C HIS A 19 6.23 12.42 20.72
N PRO A 20 6.76 13.60 21.08
CA PRO A 20 7.29 13.85 22.42
C PRO A 20 6.28 13.64 23.56
N GLN A 21 4.99 13.70 23.26
CA GLN A 21 3.89 13.53 24.21
C GLN A 21 3.34 12.09 24.22
N ASP A 22 3.98 11.16 23.52
CA ASP A 22 3.58 9.75 23.56
C ASP A 22 3.71 9.18 24.97
N ARG A 23 2.69 8.41 25.38
CA ARG A 23 2.72 7.73 26.68
C ARG A 23 3.82 6.67 26.72
N PRO A 24 4.39 6.34 27.89
CA PRO A 24 5.41 5.30 27.96
C PRO A 24 4.87 3.90 27.63
N GLY A 25 5.76 3.01 27.21
CA GLY A 25 5.47 1.59 26.99
C GLY A 25 4.43 1.30 25.89
N MET A 26 3.53 0.36 26.16
CA MET A 26 2.50 -0.09 25.20
C MET A 26 1.50 1.02 24.82
N ALA A 27 1.26 1.97 25.72
CA ALA A 27 0.37 3.09 25.46
C ALA A 27 0.94 3.99 24.33
N GLY A 28 2.23 4.31 24.37
CA GLY A 28 2.89 5.05 23.30
C GLY A 28 2.89 4.29 21.98
N TRP A 29 3.09 2.96 22.00
CA TRP A 29 2.95 2.16 20.78
C TRP A 29 1.55 2.29 20.16
N ARG A 30 0.50 2.28 20.98
CA ARG A 30 -0.88 2.52 20.51
C ARG A 30 -1.06 3.94 19.97
N ASP A 31 -0.45 4.94 20.58
CA ASP A 31 -0.50 6.33 20.10
C ASP A 31 0.13 6.46 18.71
N ARG A 32 1.28 5.84 18.48
CA ARG A 32 1.93 5.75 17.15
C ARG A 32 1.09 4.99 16.13
N SER A 33 0.54 3.85 16.53
CA SER A 33 -0.34 3.04 15.68
C SER A 33 -1.59 3.80 15.26
N ASN A 34 -2.19 4.56 16.18
CA ASN A 34 -3.35 5.41 15.89
C ASN A 34 -3.01 6.56 14.95
N ARG A 35 -1.85 7.21 15.11
CA ARG A 35 -1.37 8.25 14.19
C ARG A 35 -1.15 7.71 12.79
N LYS A 36 -0.51 6.55 12.67
CA LYS A 36 -0.38 5.84 11.40
C LYS A 36 -1.75 5.54 10.76
N ARG A 37 -2.71 5.01 11.54
CA ARG A 37 -4.07 4.72 11.04
C ARG A 37 -4.78 5.98 10.53
N ARG A 38 -4.61 7.12 11.21
CA ARG A 38 -5.15 8.40 10.75
C ARG A 38 -4.51 8.85 9.44
N LEU A 39 -3.18 8.75 9.31
CA LEU A 39 -2.52 9.04 8.04
C LEU A 39 -3.03 8.13 6.90
N GLN A 40 -3.21 6.83 7.16
CA GLN A 40 -3.78 5.89 6.19
C GLN A 40 -5.23 6.24 5.81
N ALA A 41 -6.01 6.79 6.75
CA ALA A 41 -7.38 7.21 6.49
C ALA A 41 -7.46 8.49 5.64
N THR A 42 -6.51 9.41 5.80
CA THR A 42 -6.44 10.65 5.02
C THR A 42 -5.88 10.46 3.61
N LEU A 43 -5.06 9.43 3.39
CA LEU A 43 -4.49 9.16 2.09
C LEU A 43 -5.54 8.55 1.15
N GLN A 44 -5.70 9.18 -0.01
CA GLN A 44 -6.57 8.77 -1.10
C GLN A 44 -5.81 9.02 -2.40
N LEU A 45 -5.85 8.05 -3.32
CA LEU A 45 -5.31 8.20 -4.66
C LEU A 45 -6.48 8.31 -5.62
N ASN A 46 -6.42 9.27 -6.54
CA ASN A 46 -7.32 9.27 -7.69
C ASN A 46 -6.91 8.17 -8.69
N ASP A 47 -7.73 7.94 -9.71
CA ASP A 47 -7.52 6.86 -10.68
C ASP A 47 -6.18 7.01 -11.43
N THR A 48 -5.75 8.24 -11.77
CA THR A 48 -4.47 8.50 -12.43
C THR A 48 -3.28 8.24 -11.51
N GLU A 49 -3.35 8.70 -10.26
CA GLU A 49 -2.31 8.46 -9.24
C GLU A 49 -2.19 6.97 -8.91
N LEU A 50 -3.31 6.26 -8.82
CA LEU A 50 -3.34 4.82 -8.58
C LEU A 50 -2.59 4.08 -9.70
N VAL A 51 -2.87 4.40 -10.96
CA VAL A 51 -2.19 3.82 -12.12
C VAL A 51 -0.70 4.13 -12.10
N GLU A 52 -0.32 5.38 -11.82
CA GLU A 52 1.09 5.80 -11.72
C GLU A 52 1.84 4.98 -10.65
N VAL A 53 1.28 4.86 -9.45
CA VAL A 53 1.89 4.10 -8.35
C VAL A 53 1.98 2.61 -8.71
N LEU A 54 0.94 2.05 -9.34
CA LEU A 54 0.92 0.65 -9.76
C LEU A 54 1.98 0.36 -10.82
N HIS A 55 2.16 1.23 -11.81
CA HIS A 55 3.24 1.11 -12.78
C HIS A 55 4.61 1.13 -12.11
N LYS A 56 4.84 2.08 -11.18
CA LYS A 56 6.11 2.16 -10.48
C LYS A 56 6.39 0.90 -9.63
N MET A 57 5.37 0.36 -8.96
CA MET A 57 5.46 -0.91 -8.22
C MET A 57 5.72 -2.12 -9.11
N TRP A 58 5.32 -2.06 -10.39
CA TRP A 58 5.63 -3.11 -11.35
C TRP A 58 7.08 -3.02 -11.84
N GLU A 59 7.53 -1.81 -12.17
CA GLU A 59 8.84 -1.56 -12.78
C GLU A 59 10.00 -1.79 -11.82
N ASP A 60 9.88 -1.31 -10.58
CA ASP A 60 11.01 -1.30 -9.65
C ASP A 60 10.58 -1.35 -8.16
N PRO A 61 9.91 -2.44 -7.72
CA PRO A 61 9.58 -2.63 -6.31
C PRO A 61 10.79 -3.09 -5.50
N ASP A 62 10.71 -2.90 -4.17
CA ASP A 62 11.54 -3.63 -3.22
C ASP A 62 11.13 -5.11 -3.10
N ALA A 63 11.86 -5.88 -2.29
CA ALA A 63 11.62 -7.31 -2.06
C ALA A 63 10.26 -7.63 -1.39
N GLN A 64 9.46 -6.63 -1.02
CA GLN A 64 8.13 -6.78 -0.46
C GLN A 64 7.04 -6.16 -1.35
N GLY A 65 7.37 -5.68 -2.55
CA GLY A 65 6.41 -5.03 -3.44
C GLY A 65 6.16 -3.56 -3.15
N LYS A 66 6.93 -2.93 -2.26
CA LYS A 66 6.79 -1.51 -1.91
C LYS A 66 7.81 -0.67 -2.67
N LEU A 67 7.72 0.65 -2.50
CA LEU A 67 8.60 1.62 -3.16
C LEU A 67 9.64 2.22 -2.19
N SER A 68 10.14 1.42 -1.24
CA SER A 68 11.07 1.89 -0.19
C SER A 68 12.41 2.37 -0.74
N ASN A 69 12.77 2.01 -1.97
CA ASN A 69 13.96 2.48 -2.69
C ASN A 69 13.72 3.80 -3.46
N HIS A 70 12.48 4.33 -3.47
CA HIS A 70 12.09 5.49 -4.26
C HIS A 70 11.56 6.63 -3.37
N PRO A 71 12.42 7.27 -2.55
CA PRO A 71 11.98 8.26 -1.56
C PRO A 71 11.23 9.44 -2.16
N GLU A 72 11.75 10.01 -3.26
CA GLU A 72 11.11 11.14 -3.93
C GLU A 72 9.73 10.76 -4.47
N PHE A 73 9.59 9.55 -5.05
CA PHE A 73 8.31 9.07 -5.55
C PHE A 73 7.29 8.90 -4.42
N VAL A 74 7.68 8.23 -3.32
CA VAL A 74 6.80 8.00 -2.16
C VAL A 74 6.35 9.31 -1.53
N HIS A 75 7.26 10.27 -1.40
CA HIS A 75 6.96 11.54 -0.73
C HIS A 75 6.15 12.54 -1.58
N ARG A 76 5.89 12.25 -2.86
CA ARG A 76 4.84 12.95 -3.62
C ARG A 76 3.44 12.63 -3.11
N PHE A 77 3.24 11.43 -2.55
CA PHE A 77 1.93 10.96 -2.08
C PHE A 77 1.81 10.96 -0.56
N VAL A 78 2.90 10.69 0.15
CA VAL A 78 2.90 10.57 1.61
C VAL A 78 3.79 11.65 2.23
N PRO A 79 3.26 12.50 3.11
CA PRO A 79 4.05 13.60 3.66
C PRO A 79 5.20 13.06 4.52
N THR A 80 6.32 13.79 4.53
CA THR A 80 7.47 13.49 5.38
C THR A 80 7.20 13.74 6.86
N THR A 81 6.14 14.50 7.18
CA THR A 81 5.67 14.77 8.54
C THR A 81 4.15 14.66 8.63
N PHE A 82 3.63 14.20 9.77
CA PHE A 82 2.20 14.11 10.03
C PHE A 82 1.94 14.27 11.54
N GLU A 83 1.00 15.13 11.92
CA GLU A 83 0.70 15.47 13.32
C GLU A 83 1.97 15.80 14.13
N ASN A 84 2.84 16.66 13.58
CA ASN A 84 4.13 17.05 14.16
C ASN A 84 5.11 15.90 14.42
N THR A 85 4.90 14.74 13.79
CA THR A 85 5.80 13.59 13.86
C THR A 85 6.43 13.29 12.51
N ASN A 86 7.65 12.78 12.53
CA ASN A 86 8.33 12.36 11.31
C ASN A 86 7.75 11.04 10.80
N VAL A 87 7.50 10.99 9.48
CA VAL A 87 7.10 9.79 8.76
C VAL A 87 8.34 9.28 8.02
N HIS A 88 8.92 8.20 8.55
CA HIS A 88 10.11 7.63 7.94
C HIS A 88 9.77 6.95 6.62
N LEU A 89 10.72 6.89 5.69
CA LEU A 89 10.51 6.35 4.35
C LEU A 89 9.88 4.95 4.35
N GLU A 90 10.38 4.03 5.18
CA GLU A 90 9.82 2.67 5.28
C GLU A 90 8.33 2.68 5.68
N GLU A 91 7.93 3.55 6.62
CA GLU A 91 6.52 3.68 6.99
C GLU A 91 5.72 4.41 5.92
N ALA A 92 6.30 5.42 5.26
CA ALA A 92 5.66 6.11 4.16
C ALA A 92 5.36 5.15 2.99
N ALA A 93 6.34 4.33 2.60
CA ALA A 93 6.20 3.31 1.57
C ALA A 93 5.13 2.26 1.94
N ARG A 94 5.07 1.87 3.22
CA ARG A 94 4.04 0.96 3.74
C ARG A 94 2.65 1.59 3.72
N VAL A 95 2.53 2.85 4.12
CA VAL A 95 1.27 3.61 4.08
C VAL A 95 0.77 3.77 2.64
N LEU A 96 1.65 4.12 1.69
CA LEU A 96 1.31 4.20 0.27
C LEU A 96 0.84 2.86 -0.27
N HIS A 97 1.57 1.78 0.06
CA HIS A 97 1.19 0.43 -0.35
C HIS A 97 -0.17 0.00 0.22
N ASP A 98 -0.45 0.29 1.49
CA ASP A 98 -1.78 0.00 2.08
C ASP A 98 -2.90 0.84 1.44
N CYS A 99 -2.60 2.08 1.04
CA CYS A 99 -3.54 2.91 0.29
C CYS A 99 -3.84 2.32 -1.10
N VAL A 100 -2.82 1.90 -1.85
CA VAL A 100 -3.00 1.23 -3.16
C VAL A 100 -3.96 0.03 -3.02
N LYS A 101 -3.76 -0.83 -2.01
CA LYS A 101 -4.67 -1.96 -1.75
C LYS A 101 -6.11 -1.51 -1.55
N LYS A 102 -6.31 -0.50 -0.70
CA LYS A 102 -7.62 0.06 -0.38
C LYS A 102 -8.28 0.61 -1.65
N GLU A 103 -7.56 1.38 -2.46
CA GLU A 103 -8.10 2.01 -3.66
C GLU A 103 -8.42 0.98 -4.76
N ILE A 104 -7.62 -0.08 -4.92
CA ILE A 104 -7.97 -1.18 -5.82
C ILE A 104 -9.27 -1.84 -5.36
N ILE A 105 -9.40 -2.17 -4.06
CA ILE A 105 -10.63 -2.78 -3.53
C ILE A 105 -11.85 -1.87 -3.76
N GLN A 106 -11.69 -0.56 -3.57
CA GLN A 106 -12.76 0.40 -3.84
C GLN A 106 -13.10 0.47 -5.33
N CYS A 107 -12.11 0.49 -6.22
CA CYS A 107 -12.31 0.41 -7.66
C CYS A 107 -13.14 -0.83 -8.02
N LEU A 108 -12.72 -2.03 -7.57
CA LEU A 108 -13.44 -3.28 -7.85
C LEU A 108 -14.88 -3.27 -7.35
N ARG A 109 -15.14 -2.68 -6.17
CA ARG A 109 -16.50 -2.50 -5.63
C ARG A 109 -17.33 -1.52 -6.47
N ARG A 110 -16.75 -0.39 -6.89
CA ARG A 110 -17.42 0.62 -7.74
C ARG A 110 -17.89 0.02 -9.07
N PHE A 111 -17.09 -0.85 -9.67
CA PHE A 111 -17.40 -1.50 -10.94
C PHE A 111 -18.23 -2.78 -10.82
N GLY A 112 -18.71 -3.09 -9.61
CA GLY A 112 -19.67 -4.17 -9.40
C GLY A 112 -19.16 -5.55 -9.82
N ALA A 113 -17.85 -5.79 -9.78
CA ALA A 113 -17.21 -7.03 -10.22
C ALA A 113 -17.71 -8.22 -9.38
N PRO A 114 -18.70 -8.98 -9.87
CA PRO A 114 -19.39 -9.99 -9.07
C PRO A 114 -18.50 -11.22 -8.96
N GLY A 115 -18.48 -11.86 -7.78
CA GLY A 115 -17.66 -13.05 -7.52
C GLY A 115 -16.26 -12.78 -6.95
N LEU A 116 -15.82 -11.52 -6.83
CA LEU A 116 -14.62 -11.20 -6.05
C LEU A 116 -14.88 -11.42 -4.55
N THR A 117 -14.02 -12.20 -3.90
CA THR A 117 -14.13 -12.46 -2.45
C THR A 117 -13.53 -11.32 -1.62
N GLY A 118 -12.94 -10.32 -2.28
CA GLY A 118 -12.29 -9.17 -1.63
C GLY A 118 -10.97 -9.51 -0.93
N ILE A 119 -10.55 -10.77 -0.94
CA ILE A 119 -9.28 -11.20 -0.35
C ILE A 119 -8.16 -10.82 -1.31
N LEU A 120 -7.30 -9.91 -0.84
CA LEU A 120 -6.08 -9.53 -1.50
C LEU A 120 -4.92 -10.34 -0.93
N SER A 121 -4.34 -11.21 -1.76
CA SER A 121 -3.05 -11.83 -1.50
C SER A 121 -1.98 -11.17 -2.36
N HIS A 122 -0.72 -11.43 -2.05
CA HIS A 122 0.39 -11.06 -2.91
C HIS A 122 1.09 -12.30 -3.42
N ARG A 123 1.58 -12.22 -4.64
CA ARG A 123 2.44 -13.24 -5.21
C ARG A 123 3.53 -12.60 -6.04
N TYR A 124 4.55 -13.39 -6.32
CA TYR A 124 5.47 -13.10 -7.40
C TYR A 124 5.04 -13.83 -8.67
N SER A 125 5.23 -13.19 -9.83
CA SER A 125 5.07 -13.84 -11.12
C SER A 125 5.97 -15.07 -11.20
N THR A 126 5.49 -16.11 -11.88
CA THR A 126 6.30 -17.32 -12.12
C THR A 126 7.31 -17.13 -13.25
N ARG A 127 7.09 -16.13 -14.11
CA ARG A 127 8.02 -15.74 -15.20
C ARG A 127 9.13 -14.86 -14.67
N TYR A 128 10.33 -15.04 -15.22
CA TYR A 128 11.50 -14.21 -14.94
C TYR A 128 11.51 -12.94 -15.82
N PRO A 129 11.93 -11.78 -15.27
CA PRO A 129 12.19 -11.52 -13.85
C PRO A 129 10.90 -11.64 -13.02
N LYS A 130 11.01 -12.17 -11.80
CA LYS A 130 9.86 -12.28 -10.89
C LYS A 130 9.38 -10.87 -10.54
N ARG A 131 8.10 -10.60 -10.74
CA ARG A 131 7.46 -9.31 -10.49
C ARG A 131 6.40 -9.45 -9.41
N PHE A 132 6.28 -8.45 -8.54
CA PHE A 132 5.24 -8.42 -7.52
C PHE A 132 3.86 -8.24 -8.17
N GLN A 133 2.87 -9.00 -7.71
CA GLN A 133 1.50 -8.97 -8.21
C GLN A 133 0.50 -9.01 -7.05
N PHE A 134 -0.49 -8.12 -7.14
CA PHE A 134 -1.71 -8.14 -6.35
C PHE A 134 -2.65 -9.22 -6.91
N CYS A 135 -2.91 -10.24 -6.11
CA CYS A 135 -3.75 -11.37 -6.48
C CYS A 135 -5.10 -11.25 -5.78
N PHE A 136 -6.13 -11.00 -6.58
CA PHE A 136 -7.51 -10.89 -6.13
C PHE A 136 -8.20 -12.24 -6.29
N MET A 137 -8.67 -12.76 -5.18
CA MET A 137 -9.38 -14.03 -5.15
C MET A 137 -10.81 -13.85 -5.66
N TRP A 138 -11.27 -14.80 -6.48
CA TRP A 138 -12.65 -14.85 -6.96
C TRP A 138 -13.22 -16.26 -6.83
N TYR A 139 -14.55 -16.37 -6.72
CA TYR A 139 -15.28 -17.62 -6.65
C TYR A 139 -16.45 -17.61 -7.65
N GLY A 140 -16.72 -18.75 -8.29
CA GLY A 140 -17.87 -18.95 -9.17
C GLY A 140 -17.65 -18.46 -10.59
N ASN A 141 -18.11 -17.24 -10.91
CA ASN A 141 -17.91 -16.66 -12.24
C ASN A 141 -16.68 -15.74 -12.20
N LYS A 142 -15.78 -15.91 -13.18
CA LYS A 142 -14.60 -15.05 -13.29
C LYS A 142 -15.03 -13.59 -13.44
N PRO A 143 -14.60 -12.69 -12.54
CA PRO A 143 -14.94 -11.28 -12.63
C PRO A 143 -14.20 -10.63 -13.80
N THR A 144 -14.82 -9.65 -14.44
CA THR A 144 -14.14 -8.76 -15.39
C THR A 144 -13.50 -7.62 -14.61
N LEU A 145 -12.20 -7.39 -14.81
CA LEU A 145 -11.53 -6.23 -14.23
C LEU A 145 -12.01 -4.95 -14.93
N PRO A 146 -12.20 -3.84 -14.20
CA PRO A 146 -12.48 -2.56 -14.84
C PRO A 146 -11.30 -2.13 -15.71
N PRO A 147 -11.52 -1.32 -16.77
CA PRO A 147 -10.46 -0.90 -17.69
C PRO A 147 -9.24 -0.30 -16.98
N LEU A 148 -9.47 0.45 -15.90
CA LEU A 148 -8.42 1.04 -15.06
C LEU A 148 -7.41 0.02 -14.54
N LEU A 149 -7.86 -1.20 -14.23
CA LEU A 149 -7.05 -2.27 -13.64
C LEU A 149 -6.71 -3.38 -14.64
N ALA A 150 -7.48 -3.52 -15.72
CA ALA A 150 -7.33 -4.60 -16.69
C ALA A 150 -6.01 -4.53 -17.48
N GLU A 151 -5.52 -3.32 -17.74
CA GLU A 151 -4.27 -3.07 -18.48
C GLU A 151 -3.02 -3.22 -17.60
N LEU A 152 -3.17 -3.39 -16.29
CA LEU A 152 -2.06 -3.37 -15.34
C LEU A 152 -1.52 -4.78 -15.07
N PRO A 153 -0.25 -5.07 -15.41
CA PRO A 153 0.32 -6.43 -15.30
C PRO A 153 0.58 -6.89 -13.85
N ASN A 154 0.49 -5.97 -12.89
CA ASN A 154 0.61 -6.24 -11.47
C ASN A 154 -0.72 -6.62 -10.81
N ILE A 155 -1.85 -6.62 -11.54
CA ILE A 155 -3.16 -7.09 -11.05
C ILE A 155 -3.47 -8.45 -11.68
N VAL A 156 -3.73 -9.46 -10.85
CA VAL A 156 -4.09 -10.80 -11.33
C VAL A 156 -5.32 -11.33 -10.60
N LEU A 157 -6.17 -12.05 -11.34
CA LEU A 157 -7.31 -12.77 -10.80
C LEU A 157 -6.91 -14.21 -10.50
N CYS A 158 -7.20 -14.66 -9.29
CA CYS A 158 -6.87 -15.99 -8.81
C CYS A 158 -8.16 -16.70 -8.39
N GLU A 159 -8.46 -17.85 -8.98
CA GLU A 159 -9.65 -18.63 -8.60
C GLU A 159 -9.46 -19.23 -7.20
N ASP A 160 -10.38 -18.94 -6.29
CA ASP A 160 -10.50 -19.65 -5.03
C ASP A 160 -11.34 -20.90 -5.27
N LYS A 161 -10.75 -22.08 -5.03
CA LYS A 161 -11.46 -23.35 -5.16
C LYS A 161 -12.38 -23.63 -3.97
N VAL A 162 -12.29 -22.82 -2.92
CA VAL A 162 -13.07 -22.98 -1.69
C VAL A 162 -14.06 -21.83 -1.59
N ASP A 163 -15.34 -22.16 -1.51
CA ASP A 163 -16.40 -21.18 -1.26
C ASP A 163 -16.12 -20.45 0.08
N PRO A 164 -16.01 -19.11 0.09
CA PRO A 164 -15.83 -18.34 1.32
C PRO A 164 -16.91 -18.60 2.37
N ALA A 165 -18.14 -18.92 1.95
CA ALA A 165 -19.25 -19.24 2.85
C ALA A 165 -19.10 -20.60 3.54
N SER A 166 -18.20 -21.46 3.04
CA SER A 166 -17.86 -22.75 3.65
C SER A 166 -16.81 -22.64 4.76
N LYS A 167 -16.15 -21.48 4.92
CA LYS A 167 -15.22 -21.23 6.04
C LYS A 167 -16.04 -20.89 7.29
N LYS A 168 -16.31 -21.87 8.14
CA LYS A 168 -16.85 -21.63 9.49
C LYS A 168 -15.91 -20.65 10.23
N PRO A 169 -16.45 -19.70 11.02
CA PRO A 169 -15.62 -18.95 11.95
C PRO A 169 -15.02 -19.94 12.95
N GLU A 170 -13.69 -20.06 12.97
CA GLU A 170 -13.01 -20.70 14.10
C GLU A 170 -13.30 -19.84 15.33
N ILE A 171 -13.94 -20.46 16.33
CA ILE A 171 -14.29 -19.90 17.64
C ILE A 171 -13.04 -19.93 18.52
#